data_AF-Q6C1I8-F1
#
_entry.id   AF-Q6C1I8-F1
#
_cell.length_a   1.000
_cell.length_b   1.000
_cell.length_c   1.000
_cell.angle_alpha   90.00
_cell.angle_beta   90.00
_cell.angle_gamma   90.00
#
_symmetry.space_group_name_H-M   'P 1'
#
loop_
_entity.id
_entity.type
_entity.pdbx_description
1 polymer ?
#
loop_
_entity_poly.entity_id
_entity_poly.type
_entity_poly.pdbx_seq_one_letter_code
_entity_poly.pdbx_strand_id
1 'polypeptide(L)'
;MDKNLQSLQASSESIQTLYFRPPYMFTNSVTTNPNIIDLIRDPEPDEARLFTINKDMVPELDVYQGTSSAIQAAKEIRRAYEKSREVNVDVVCDAVDNLTRSYPMPGVEEKTVRLRKKAHDLAASVHSLESVIEDQERQLKKLDATLENKKLQPSFLLSSRTFGVPSLGGGLSERLPRDKATWQKQVDKEKNEIEQLKAELARKRSEME
;
A
#
# COMPACT_ATOMS: atom_id res chain seq x y z
N MET A 1 76.18 8.03 35.55
CA MET A 1 74.77 7.79 35.90
C MET A 1 74.10 9.09 36.34
N ASP A 2 74.73 9.88 37.20
CA ASP A 2 74.11 11.09 37.79
C ASP A 2 73.74 12.20 36.79
N LYS A 3 74.50 12.35 35.69
CA LYS A 3 74.17 13.32 34.62
C LYS A 3 72.82 13.02 33.95
N ASN A 4 72.51 11.73 33.77
CA ASN A 4 71.23 11.32 33.17
C ASN A 4 70.08 11.61 34.13
N LEU A 5 70.30 11.39 35.44
CA LEU A 5 69.32 11.66 36.47
C LEU A 5 69.04 13.17 36.60
N GLN A 6 70.09 14.00 36.56
CA GLN A 6 69.96 15.46 36.56
C GLN A 6 69.23 15.98 35.32
N SER A 7 69.53 15.43 34.14
CA SER A 7 68.82 15.78 32.89
C SER A 7 67.33 15.41 32.96
N LEU A 8 67.01 14.24 33.49
CA LEU A 8 65.65 13.76 33.63
C LEU A 8 64.87 14.61 34.65
N GLN A 9 65.51 14.98 35.76
CA GLN A 9 64.93 15.87 36.77
C GLN A 9 64.68 17.28 36.21
N ALA A 10 65.64 17.85 35.46
CA ALA A 10 65.47 19.14 34.80
C ALA A 10 64.34 19.14 33.77
N SER A 11 64.19 18.05 33.00
CA SER A 11 63.07 17.88 32.07
C SER A 11 61.73 17.75 32.80
N SER A 12 61.70 17.02 33.92
CA SER A 12 60.50 16.85 34.74
C SER A 12 60.01 18.18 35.32
N GLU A 13 60.91 18.99 35.88
CA GLU A 13 60.59 20.31 36.41
C GLU A 13 60.11 21.26 35.29
N SER A 14 60.74 21.19 34.11
CA SER A 14 60.33 21.96 32.93
C SER A 14 58.90 21.61 32.49
N ILE A 15 58.59 20.32 32.33
CA ILE A 15 57.25 19.87 31.91
C ILE A 15 56.17 20.22 32.94
N GLN A 16 56.50 20.15 34.24
CA GLN A 16 55.55 20.46 35.30
C GLN A 16 55.15 21.95 35.34
N THR A 17 56.05 22.84 34.92
CA THR A 17 55.77 24.29 34.84
C THR A 17 55.09 24.71 33.55
N LEU A 18 54.88 23.79 32.60
CA LEU A 18 54.14 24.09 31.39
C LEU A 18 52.68 24.41 31.74
N TYR A 19 52.29 25.64 31.45
CA TYR A 19 50.89 26.04 31.53
C TYR A 19 50.12 25.44 30.36
N PHE A 20 49.35 24.40 30.63
CA PHE A 20 48.35 23.90 29.69
C PHE A 20 47.08 24.73 29.86
N ARG A 21 46.59 25.31 28.75
CA ARG A 21 45.25 25.91 28.77
C ARG A 21 44.25 24.81 29.16
N PRO A 22 43.35 25.06 30.14
CA PRO A 22 42.31 24.10 30.49
C PRO A 22 41.50 23.73 29.24
N PRO A 23 41.04 22.48 29.11
CA PRO A 23 40.35 22.02 27.92
C PRO A 23 39.11 22.89 27.69
N TYR A 24 39.20 23.77 26.71
CA TYR A 24 38.05 24.47 26.16
C TYR A 24 37.46 23.56 25.08
N MET A 25 36.13 23.50 25.01
CA MET A 25 35.41 22.65 24.07
C MET A 25 36.03 22.79 22.67
N PHE A 26 36.39 21.66 22.08
CA PHE A 26 37.20 21.53 20.87
C PHE A 26 37.04 22.71 19.90
N THR A 27 38.09 23.53 19.75
CA THR A 27 38.22 24.47 18.63
C THR A 27 38.38 23.76 17.28
N ASN A 28 38.44 22.42 17.27
CA ASN A 28 38.29 21.63 16.05
C ASN A 28 36.83 21.52 15.57
N SER A 29 35.86 22.08 16.31
CA SER A 29 34.48 22.22 15.85
C SER A 29 33.95 23.65 15.99
N VAL A 30 34.82 24.66 15.91
CA VAL A 30 34.39 26.07 15.77
C VAL A 30 34.35 26.41 14.28
N THR A 31 33.36 25.87 13.61
CA THR A 31 32.82 26.47 12.41
C THR A 31 31.51 27.12 12.81
N THR A 32 31.60 28.37 13.27
CA THR A 32 30.40 29.18 13.51
C THR A 32 29.63 29.41 12.20
N ASN A 33 30.27 29.29 11.03
CA ASN A 33 29.67 29.04 9.71
C ASN A 33 30.76 28.48 8.76
N PRO A 34 30.81 27.18 8.42
CA PRO A 34 31.63 26.73 7.29
C PRO A 34 31.02 27.26 6.00
N ASN A 35 31.84 27.66 5.03
CA ASN A 35 31.35 27.75 3.66
C ASN A 35 30.98 26.33 3.21
N ILE A 36 29.77 26.15 2.67
CA ILE A 36 29.27 24.82 2.28
C ILE A 36 30.21 24.10 1.29
N ILE A 37 30.98 24.88 0.54
CA ILE A 37 31.97 24.40 -0.43
C ILE A 37 33.18 23.73 0.24
N ASP A 38 33.56 24.15 1.44
CA ASP A 38 34.65 23.49 2.19
C ASP A 38 34.20 22.16 2.81
N LEU A 39 32.90 21.99 3.03
CA LEU A 39 32.30 20.76 3.55
C LEU A 39 31.96 19.74 2.44
N ILE A 40 31.65 20.22 1.23
CA ILE A 40 31.34 19.40 0.04
C ILE A 40 32.54 19.40 -0.93
N ARG A 41 33.76 19.63 -0.44
CA ARG A 41 34.96 19.45 -1.27
C ARG A 41 35.28 17.96 -1.35
N ASP A 42 35.67 17.50 -2.54
CA ASP A 42 36.25 16.17 -2.68
C ASP A 42 37.49 16.06 -1.76
N PRO A 43 37.63 14.96 -0.97
CA PRO A 43 38.74 14.81 -0.05
C PRO A 43 40.08 14.81 -0.81
N GLU A 44 41.09 15.49 -0.26
CA GLU A 44 42.44 15.42 -0.82
C GLU A 44 42.96 13.97 -0.81
N PRO A 45 43.91 13.58 -1.69
CA PRO A 45 44.36 12.19 -1.81
C PRO A 45 44.87 11.58 -0.50
N ASP A 46 45.45 12.40 0.37
CA ASP A 46 45.96 11.99 1.68
C ASP A 46 44.82 11.82 2.70
N GLU A 47 43.74 12.60 2.56
CA GLU A 47 42.53 12.50 3.39
C GLU A 47 41.61 11.35 2.95
N ALA A 48 41.54 11.06 1.65
CA ALA A 48 40.71 9.98 1.10
C ALA A 48 41.04 8.60 1.70
N ARG A 49 42.29 8.39 2.13
CA ARG A 49 42.73 7.17 2.82
C ARG A 49 42.10 7.01 4.21
N LEU A 50 41.76 8.12 4.87
CA LEU A 50 41.08 8.12 6.18
C LEU A 50 39.58 7.84 6.05
N PHE A 51 38.97 8.18 4.92
CA PHE A 51 37.56 7.92 4.61
C PHE A 51 37.30 6.57 3.93
N THR A 52 38.37 5.84 3.60
CA THR A 52 38.25 4.46 3.13
C THR A 52 37.97 3.59 4.34
N ILE A 53 36.69 3.30 4.57
CA ILE A 53 36.25 2.36 5.60
C ILE A 53 36.95 1.03 5.29
N ASN A 54 37.87 0.61 6.15
CA ASN A 54 38.31 -0.79 6.18
C ASN A 54 37.05 -1.62 6.43
N LYS A 55 36.55 -2.28 5.38
CA LYS A 55 35.34 -3.12 5.43
C LYS A 55 35.42 -4.17 6.54
N ASP A 56 36.63 -4.51 6.95
CA ASP A 56 36.96 -5.53 7.93
C ASP A 56 36.94 -5.02 9.39
N MET A 57 36.85 -3.70 9.61
CA MET A 57 36.79 -3.07 10.94
C MET A 57 35.49 -2.31 11.20
N VAL A 58 34.39 -2.70 10.55
CA VAL A 58 33.06 -2.28 11.00
C VAL A 58 32.69 -3.21 12.17
N PRO A 59 32.79 -2.78 13.46
CA PRO A 59 31.91 -3.38 14.46
C PRO A 59 30.51 -3.11 13.93
N GLU A 60 29.78 -4.20 13.69
CA GLU A 60 28.41 -4.28 13.21
C GLU A 60 27.59 -3.05 13.67
N LEU A 61 27.62 -1.99 12.85
CA LEU A 61 26.70 -0.89 13.01
C LEU A 61 25.37 -1.48 12.55
N ASP A 62 24.55 -1.89 13.52
CA ASP A 62 23.17 -2.37 13.38
C ASP A 62 22.23 -1.37 12.64
N VAL A 63 22.78 -0.32 12.04
CA VAL A 63 22.10 0.71 11.27
C VAL A 63 21.69 0.22 9.87
N TYR A 64 22.10 -0.96 9.43
CA TYR A 64 21.70 -1.56 8.13
C TYR A 64 20.81 -2.81 8.21
N GLN A 65 20.36 -3.22 9.40
CA GLN A 65 19.39 -4.33 9.52
C GLN A 65 17.93 -3.84 9.44
N GLY A 66 17.63 -2.64 9.95
CA GLY A 66 16.26 -2.08 9.96
C GLY A 66 15.70 -1.75 8.58
N THR A 67 16.55 -1.27 7.65
CA THR A 67 16.14 -1.02 6.26
C THR A 67 15.89 -2.32 5.50
N SER A 68 16.69 -3.37 5.76
CA SER A 68 16.48 -4.68 5.16
C SER A 68 15.14 -5.29 5.57
N SER A 69 14.75 -5.17 6.85
CA SER A 69 13.45 -5.68 7.34
C SER A 69 12.26 -4.93 6.71
N ALA A 70 12.28 -3.59 6.67
CA ALA A 70 11.21 -2.82 6.05
C ALA A 70 11.11 -3.06 4.53
N ILE A 71 12.24 -3.20 3.84
CA ILE A 71 12.30 -3.53 2.41
C ILE A 71 11.82 -4.97 2.16
N GLN A 72 12.12 -5.91 3.05
CA GLN A 72 11.60 -7.29 2.99
C GLN A 72 10.08 -7.31 3.21
N ALA A 73 9.57 -6.62 4.23
CA ALA A 73 8.14 -6.50 4.50
C ALA A 73 7.39 -5.88 3.31
N ALA A 74 7.93 -4.82 2.71
CA ALA A 74 7.35 -4.22 1.50
C ALA A 74 7.35 -5.18 0.29
N LYS A 75 8.41 -5.98 0.12
CA LYS A 75 8.46 -7.03 -0.92
C LYS A 75 7.42 -8.13 -0.68
N GLU A 76 7.19 -8.51 0.57
CA GLU A 76 6.17 -9.50 0.95
C GLU A 76 4.76 -8.97 0.70
N ILE A 77 4.46 -7.74 1.10
CA ILE A 77 3.18 -7.06 0.80
C ILE A 77 2.95 -7.03 -0.71
N ARG A 78 3.98 -6.70 -1.51
CA ARG A 78 3.88 -6.68 -2.96
C ARG A 78 3.64 -8.07 -3.56
N ARG A 79 4.34 -9.11 -3.08
CA ARG A 79 4.11 -10.49 -3.52
C ARG A 79 2.70 -10.99 -3.16
N ALA A 80 2.22 -10.65 -1.96
CA ALA A 80 0.87 -10.98 -1.52
C ALA A 80 -0.18 -10.30 -2.42
N TYR A 81 0.06 -9.04 -2.79
CA TYR A 81 -0.78 -8.34 -3.75
C TYR A 81 -0.77 -8.98 -5.14
N GLU A 82 0.39 -9.36 -5.67
CA GLU A 82 0.50 -10.00 -6.98
C GLU A 82 -0.18 -11.37 -7.02
N LYS A 83 -0.17 -12.11 -5.90
CA LYS A 83 -0.77 -13.45 -5.78
C LYS A 83 -2.28 -13.41 -5.55
N SER A 84 -2.74 -12.54 -4.66
CA SER A 84 -4.13 -12.55 -4.17
C SER A 84 -4.98 -11.40 -4.72
N ARG A 85 -4.36 -10.38 -5.35
CA ARG A 85 -4.98 -9.07 -5.68
C ARG A 85 -5.62 -8.33 -4.50
N GLU A 86 -5.38 -8.80 -3.29
CA GLU A 86 -5.92 -8.22 -2.07
C GLU A 86 -4.78 -7.56 -1.28
N VAL A 87 -5.00 -6.31 -0.86
CA VAL A 87 -4.08 -5.57 0.01
C VAL A 87 -4.76 -5.35 1.34
N ASN A 88 -4.16 -5.85 2.42
CA ASN A 88 -4.56 -5.47 3.75
C ASN A 88 -4.03 -4.06 4.05
N VAL A 89 -4.93 -3.08 4.10
CA VAL A 89 -4.60 -1.67 4.29
C VAL A 89 -3.97 -1.41 5.66
N ASP A 90 -4.36 -2.16 6.70
CA ASP A 90 -3.82 -1.98 8.06
C ASP A 90 -2.35 -2.38 8.12
N VAL A 91 -1.99 -3.53 7.51
CA VAL A 91 -0.58 -3.99 7.42
C VAL A 91 0.29 -2.98 6.68
N VAL A 92 -0.25 -2.35 5.63
CA VAL A 92 0.46 -1.29 4.88
C VAL A 92 0.63 -0.04 5.73
N CYS A 93 -0.42 0.41 6.43
CA CYS A 93 -0.32 1.57 7.31
C CYS A 93 0.67 1.33 8.45
N ASP A 94 0.69 0.13 9.04
CA ASP A 94 1.63 -0.23 10.11
C ASP A 94 3.08 -0.28 9.61
N ALA A 95 3.31 -0.78 8.40
CA ALA A 95 4.62 -0.76 7.76
C ALA A 95 5.09 0.69 7.49
N VAL A 96 4.18 1.56 7.05
CA VAL A 96 4.47 2.99 6.85
C VAL A 96 4.73 3.70 8.17
N ASP A 97 3.99 3.39 9.23
CA ASP A 97 4.20 3.95 10.57
C ASP A 97 5.57 3.54 11.12
N ASN A 98 5.98 2.29 10.93
CA ASN A 98 7.34 1.82 11.27
C ASN A 98 8.43 2.53 10.45
N LEU A 99 8.18 2.77 9.16
CA LEU A 99 9.13 3.50 8.31
C LEU A 99 9.24 4.97 8.72
N THR A 100 8.12 5.60 9.08
CA THR A 100 8.04 7.01 9.48
C THR A 100 8.80 7.26 10.78
N ARG A 101 8.87 6.25 11.67
CA ARG A 101 9.71 6.32 12.89
C ARG A 101 11.20 6.44 12.57
N SER A 102 11.69 5.67 11.59
CA SER A 102 13.09 5.72 11.16
C SER A 102 13.38 6.91 10.25
N TYR A 103 12.38 7.39 9.52
CA TYR A 103 12.47 8.48 8.56
C TYR A 103 11.25 9.40 8.65
N PRO A 104 11.30 10.43 9.53
CA PRO A 104 10.20 11.37 9.70
C PRO A 104 9.98 12.18 8.42
N MET A 105 8.80 12.01 7.81
CA MET A 105 8.38 12.75 6.64
C MET A 105 7.07 13.49 6.94
N PRO A 106 7.05 14.83 6.80
CA PRO A 106 5.88 15.62 7.16
C PRO A 106 4.66 15.22 6.32
N GLY A 107 3.51 15.09 6.98
CA GLY A 107 2.22 14.80 6.34
C GLY A 107 1.96 13.32 6.00
N VAL A 108 2.92 12.42 6.24
CA VAL A 108 2.67 10.96 6.06
C VAL A 108 1.70 10.44 7.11
N GLU A 109 1.85 10.88 8.36
CA GLU A 109 1.00 10.48 9.50
C GLU A 109 -0.48 10.85 9.29
N GLU A 110 -0.75 12.05 8.77
CA GLU A 110 -2.12 12.47 8.45
C GLU A 110 -2.73 11.57 7.36
N LYS A 111 -1.93 11.21 6.36
CA LYS A 111 -2.37 10.34 5.26
C LYS A 111 -2.62 8.90 5.73
N THR A 112 -1.78 8.34 6.59
CA THR A 112 -1.98 6.98 7.12
C THR A 112 -3.26 6.92 7.96
N VAL A 113 -3.48 7.90 8.84
CA VAL A 113 -4.72 8.00 9.63
C VAL A 113 -5.96 8.15 8.75
N ARG A 114 -5.90 9.02 7.73
CA ARG A 114 -7.03 9.22 6.79
C ARG A 114 -7.36 7.96 6.00
N LEU A 115 -6.34 7.25 5.51
CA LEU A 115 -6.53 6.01 4.76
C LEU A 115 -7.09 4.89 5.65
N ARG A 116 -6.58 4.75 6.88
CA ARG A 116 -7.08 3.79 7.88
C ARG A 116 -8.56 4.03 8.19
N LYS A 117 -8.94 5.29 8.45
CA LYS A 117 -10.35 5.66 8.66
C LYS A 117 -11.22 5.30 7.45
N LYS A 118 -10.79 5.71 6.25
CA LYS A 118 -11.54 5.43 5.01
C LYS A 118 -11.70 3.93 4.75
N ALA A 119 -10.68 3.14 5.02
CA ALA A 119 -10.72 1.69 4.86
C ALA A 119 -11.72 1.06 5.85
N HIS A 120 -11.69 1.48 7.11
CA HIS A 120 -12.65 1.03 8.12
C HIS A 120 -14.10 1.40 7.76
N ASP A 121 -14.34 2.64 7.35
CA ASP A 121 -15.68 3.11 6.94
C ASP A 121 -16.21 2.31 5.75
N LEU A 122 -15.34 2.02 4.76
CA LEU A 122 -15.70 1.21 3.60
C LEU A 122 -16.00 -0.24 4.01
N ALA A 123 -15.19 -0.84 4.88
CA ALA A 123 -15.39 -2.20 5.38
C ALA A 123 -16.72 -2.33 6.13
N ALA A 124 -17.07 -1.36 6.96
CA ALA A 124 -18.36 -1.32 7.65
C ALA A 124 -19.54 -1.21 6.64
N SER A 125 -19.39 -0.38 5.61
CA SER A 125 -20.40 -0.27 4.55
C SER A 125 -20.56 -1.58 3.77
N VAL A 126 -19.46 -2.24 3.42
CA VAL A 126 -19.50 -3.54 2.72
C VAL A 126 -20.22 -4.57 3.57
N HIS A 127 -19.89 -4.68 4.86
CA HIS A 127 -20.55 -5.59 5.78
C HIS A 127 -22.07 -5.37 5.86
N SER A 128 -22.51 -4.11 5.89
CA SER A 128 -23.95 -3.80 5.87
C SER A 128 -24.63 -4.23 4.57
N LEU A 129 -23.95 -4.09 3.42
CA LEU A 129 -24.48 -4.51 2.12
C LEU A 129 -24.51 -6.04 2.00
N GLU A 130 -23.50 -6.73 2.51
CA GLU A 130 -23.47 -8.19 2.56
C GLU A 130 -24.65 -8.74 3.35
N SER A 131 -24.97 -8.17 4.52
CA SER A 131 -26.16 -8.54 5.29
C SER A 131 -27.46 -8.35 4.50
N VAL A 132 -27.57 -7.26 3.73
CA VAL A 132 -28.76 -7.00 2.90
C VAL A 132 -28.86 -8.00 1.74
N ILE A 133 -27.73 -8.35 1.12
CA ILE A 133 -27.67 -9.37 0.06
C ILE A 133 -28.13 -10.72 0.60
N GLU A 134 -27.68 -11.11 1.79
CA GLU A 134 -28.13 -12.36 2.43
C GLU A 134 -29.65 -12.41 2.64
N ASP A 135 -30.24 -11.31 3.11
CA ASP A 135 -31.69 -11.23 3.29
C ASP A 135 -32.44 -11.32 1.96
N GLN A 136 -31.95 -10.64 0.92
CA GLN A 136 -32.51 -10.71 -0.43
C GLN A 136 -32.42 -12.12 -1.01
N GLU A 137 -31.29 -12.81 -0.83
CA GLU A 137 -31.13 -14.21 -1.26
C GLU A 137 -32.09 -15.15 -0.54
N ARG A 138 -32.31 -14.95 0.77
CA ARG A 138 -33.29 -15.74 1.54
C ARG A 138 -34.71 -15.51 1.02
N GLN A 139 -35.07 -14.27 0.70
CA GLN A 139 -36.36 -13.92 0.12
C GLN A 139 -36.56 -14.58 -1.25
N LEU A 140 -35.56 -14.52 -2.12
CA LEU A 140 -35.61 -15.16 -3.44
C LEU A 140 -35.77 -16.68 -3.32
N LYS A 141 -34.97 -17.34 -2.47
CA LYS A 141 -35.11 -18.78 -2.21
C LYS A 141 -36.51 -19.16 -1.73
N LYS A 142 -37.12 -18.32 -0.89
CA LYS A 142 -38.51 -18.52 -0.43
C LYS A 142 -39.50 -18.37 -1.57
N LEU A 143 -39.35 -17.36 -2.43
CA LEU A 143 -40.21 -17.17 -3.59
C LEU A 143 -40.09 -18.32 -4.58
N ASP A 144 -38.87 -18.76 -4.89
CA ASP A 144 -38.62 -19.90 -5.76
C ASP A 144 -39.26 -21.18 -5.18
N ALA A 145 -39.12 -21.43 -3.88
CA ALA A 145 -39.80 -22.54 -3.22
C ALA A 145 -41.34 -22.43 -3.31
N THR A 146 -41.91 -21.23 -3.22
CA THR A 146 -43.37 -21.06 -3.42
C THR A 146 -43.80 -21.25 -4.88
N LEU A 147 -42.96 -20.87 -5.85
CA LEU A 147 -43.21 -21.09 -7.27
C LEU A 147 -43.16 -22.58 -7.61
N GLU A 148 -42.17 -23.32 -7.10
CA GLU A 148 -42.08 -24.77 -7.26
C GLU A 148 -43.27 -25.48 -6.60
N ASN A 149 -43.66 -25.08 -5.39
CA ASN A 149 -44.88 -25.59 -4.75
C ASN A 149 -46.17 -25.29 -5.55
N LYS A 150 -46.24 -24.16 -6.28
CA LYS A 150 -47.37 -23.85 -7.18
C LYS A 150 -47.33 -24.63 -8.50
N LYS A 151 -46.14 -24.95 -9.04
CA LYS A 151 -46.00 -25.81 -10.22
C LYS A 151 -46.36 -27.27 -9.96
N LEU A 152 -46.14 -27.74 -8.73
CA LEU A 152 -46.45 -29.11 -8.29
C LEU A 152 -47.93 -29.34 -7.96
N GLN A 153 -48.77 -28.31 -8.00
CA GLN A 153 -50.22 -28.50 -7.98
C GLN A 153 -50.67 -28.87 -9.41
N PRO A 154 -51.10 -30.13 -9.69
CA PRO A 154 -51.88 -30.38 -10.89
C PRO A 154 -53.09 -29.45 -10.78
N SER A 155 -53.35 -28.68 -11.83
CA SER A 155 -54.46 -27.73 -11.92
C SER A 155 -55.79 -28.42 -11.59
N PHE A 156 -56.16 -28.44 -10.32
CA PHE A 156 -57.52 -28.68 -9.89
C PHE A 156 -58.21 -27.33 -9.82
N LEU A 157 -59.32 -27.28 -10.51
CA LEU A 157 -60.05 -26.10 -10.90
C LEU A 157 -60.60 -25.29 -9.72
N LEU A 158 -60.78 -23.99 -10.01
CA LEU A 158 -61.61 -22.96 -9.38
C LEU A 158 -61.11 -22.32 -8.05
N SER A 159 -60.81 -21.02 -8.14
CA SER A 159 -61.69 -20.02 -7.51
C SER A 159 -61.47 -18.65 -8.15
N SER A 160 -62.38 -18.28 -9.04
CA SER A 160 -62.58 -16.92 -9.49
C SER A 160 -63.03 -16.07 -8.30
N ARG A 161 -62.10 -15.31 -7.71
CA ARG A 161 -62.42 -14.16 -6.87
C ARG A 161 -61.77 -12.93 -7.48
N THR A 162 -62.57 -12.25 -8.29
CA THR A 162 -62.27 -10.93 -8.84
C THR A 162 -62.14 -9.94 -7.69
N PHE A 163 -60.92 -9.56 -7.36
CA PHE A 163 -60.64 -8.31 -6.64
C PHE A 163 -60.01 -7.35 -7.64
N GLY A 164 -60.73 -6.25 -7.91
CA GLY A 164 -60.29 -5.19 -8.79
C GLY A 164 -59.02 -4.54 -8.26
N VAL A 165 -58.01 -4.48 -9.11
CA VAL A 165 -56.80 -3.68 -8.90
C VAL A 165 -56.94 -2.44 -9.80
N PRO A 166 -56.82 -1.21 -9.27
CA PRO A 166 -56.91 -0.01 -10.09
C PRO A 166 -55.72 0.06 -11.05
N SER A 167 -56.04 0.29 -12.32
CA SER A 167 -55.08 0.63 -13.36
C SER A 167 -54.53 2.03 -13.11
N LEU A 168 -53.23 2.13 -12.86
CA LEU A 168 -52.46 3.35 -13.06
C LEU A 168 -51.36 3.04 -14.08
N GLY A 169 -51.39 3.79 -15.19
CA GLY A 169 -50.41 3.75 -16.27
C GLY A 169 -48.98 3.89 -15.75
N GLY A 170 -47.98 3.34 -16.41
CA GLY A 170 -47.72 3.45 -17.83
C GLY A 170 -46.35 4.10 -17.95
N GLY A 171 -45.34 3.34 -18.40
CA GLY A 171 -43.99 3.88 -18.56
C GLY A 171 -42.91 2.82 -18.64
N LEU A 172 -42.60 2.41 -19.87
CA LEU A 172 -41.27 1.94 -20.31
C LEU A 172 -40.65 0.77 -19.54
N SER A 173 -41.18 -0.42 -19.74
CA SER A 173 -40.36 -1.63 -19.67
C SER A 173 -40.41 -2.28 -21.04
N GLU A 174 -39.30 -2.13 -21.77
CA GLU A 174 -38.97 -2.98 -22.89
C GLU A 174 -39.15 -4.43 -22.42
N ARG A 175 -40.14 -5.11 -23.02
CA ARG A 175 -40.57 -6.44 -22.59
C ARG A 175 -39.39 -7.40 -22.79
N LEU A 176 -38.79 -7.84 -21.69
CA LEU A 176 -37.91 -8.99 -21.72
C LEU A 176 -38.68 -10.19 -22.31
N PRO A 177 -38.15 -10.87 -23.34
CA PRO A 177 -38.79 -12.02 -23.96
C PRO A 177 -39.07 -13.11 -22.93
N ARG A 178 -40.32 -13.57 -22.90
CA ARG A 178 -40.85 -14.47 -21.86
C ARG A 178 -40.32 -15.91 -21.97
N ASP A 179 -39.67 -16.25 -23.09
CA ASP A 179 -39.20 -17.60 -23.40
C ASP A 179 -37.67 -17.69 -23.46
N LYS A 180 -37.09 -18.58 -22.65
CA LYS A 180 -35.63 -18.83 -22.54
C LYS A 180 -34.95 -19.06 -23.91
N ALA A 181 -35.64 -19.71 -24.84
CA ALA A 181 -35.14 -19.98 -26.19
C ALA A 181 -34.99 -18.71 -27.05
N THR A 182 -35.86 -17.72 -26.86
CA THR A 182 -35.77 -16.43 -27.57
C THR A 182 -34.65 -15.57 -27.00
N TRP A 183 -34.45 -15.60 -25.68
CA TRP A 183 -33.34 -14.91 -25.02
C TRP A 183 -31.99 -15.47 -25.44
N GLN A 184 -31.87 -16.79 -25.54
CA GLN A 184 -30.62 -17.42 -25.99
C GLN A 184 -30.26 -17.02 -27.43
N LYS A 185 -31.24 -17.01 -28.33
CA LYS A 185 -31.04 -16.54 -29.72
C LYS A 185 -30.63 -15.07 -29.79
N GLN A 186 -31.18 -14.24 -28.91
CA GLN A 186 -30.82 -12.82 -28.81
C GLN A 186 -29.36 -12.66 -28.35
N VAL A 187 -28.96 -13.38 -27.30
CA VAL A 187 -27.59 -13.36 -26.77
C VAL A 187 -26.58 -13.86 -27.80
N ASP A 188 -26.91 -14.94 -28.52
CA ASP A 188 -26.02 -15.49 -29.55
C ASP A 188 -25.90 -14.53 -30.75
N LYS A 189 -26.98 -13.80 -31.08
CA LYS A 189 -26.96 -12.75 -32.10
C LYS A 189 -26.06 -11.59 -31.68
N GLU A 190 -26.23 -11.07 -30.46
CA GLU A 190 -25.43 -9.95 -29.94
C GLU A 190 -23.95 -10.32 -29.79
N LYS A 191 -23.64 -11.57 -29.40
CA LYS A 191 -22.26 -12.07 -29.38
C LYS A 191 -21.61 -12.05 -30.76
N ASN A 192 -22.32 -12.50 -31.79
CA ASN A 192 -21.80 -12.49 -33.16
C ASN A 192 -21.58 -11.06 -33.68
N GLU A 193 -22.46 -10.13 -33.33
CA GLU A 193 -22.33 -8.71 -33.70
C GLU A 193 -21.09 -8.08 -33.04
N ILE A 194 -20.85 -8.36 -31.76
CA ILE A 194 -19.65 -7.89 -31.05
C ILE A 194 -18.37 -8.45 -31.68
N GLU A 195 -18.35 -9.73 -32.04
CA GLU A 195 -17.18 -10.33 -32.71
C GLU A 195 -16.91 -9.71 -34.09
N GLN A 196 -17.95 -9.38 -34.85
CA GLN A 196 -17.80 -8.65 -36.12
C GLN A 196 -17.21 -7.25 -35.90
N LEU A 197 -17.72 -6.50 -34.91
CA LEU A 197 -17.20 -5.17 -34.58
C LEU A 197 -15.75 -5.23 -34.11
N LYS A 198 -15.37 -6.22 -33.30
CA LYS A 198 -13.97 -6.43 -32.90
C LYS A 198 -13.07 -6.72 -34.10
N ALA A 199 -13.51 -7.55 -35.03
CA ALA A 199 -12.75 -7.88 -36.23
C ALA A 199 -12.58 -6.66 -37.15
N GLU A 200 -13.62 -5.83 -37.29
CA GLU A 200 -13.53 -4.57 -38.04
C GLU A 200 -12.58 -3.57 -37.36
N LEU A 201 -12.66 -3.45 -36.03
CA LEU A 201 -11.76 -2.59 -35.26
C LEU A 201 -10.31 -3.03 -35.38
N ALA A 202 -10.05 -4.35 -35.38
CA ALA A 202 -8.72 -4.91 -35.59
C ALA A 202 -8.16 -4.57 -36.98
N ARG A 203 -8.99 -4.63 -38.03
CA ARG A 203 -8.59 -4.21 -39.39
C ARG A 203 -8.27 -2.72 -39.46
N LYS A 204 -9.14 -1.87 -38.90
CA LYS A 204 -8.92 -0.41 -38.84
C LYS A 204 -7.68 -0.05 -38.04
N ARG A 205 -7.34 -0.84 -37.01
CA ARG A 205 -6.12 -0.63 -36.23
C ARG A 205 -4.87 -1.02 -36.99
N SER A 206 -4.89 -2.10 -37.79
CA SER A 206 -3.78 -2.46 -38.67
C SER A 206 -3.58 -1.53 -39.86
N GLU A 207 -4.60 -0.76 -40.26
CA GLU A 207 -4.50 0.26 -41.31
C GLU A 207 -3.96 1.61 -40.80
N MET A 208 -3.92 1.82 -39.48
CA MET A 208 -3.38 3.03 -38.84
C MET A 208 -1.94 2.88 -38.30
N GLU A 209 -1.40 1.67 -38.26
CA GLU A 209 0.03 1.39 -37.96
C GLU A 209 0.84 1.28 -39.26
#